data_AF-A0A9X2KF29-F1
#
_entry.id   AF-A0A9X2KF29-F1
#
_cell.length_a   1.000
_cell.length_b   1.000
_cell.length_c   1.000
_cell.angle_alpha   90.00
_cell.angle_beta   90.00
_cell.angle_gamma   90.00
#
_symmetry.space_group_name_H-M   'P 1'
#
loop_
_entity.id
_entity.type
_entity.pdbx_description
1 polymer ?
#
loop_
_entity_poly.entity_id
_entity_poly.type
_entity_poly.pdbx_seq_one_letter_code
_entity_poly.pdbx_strand_id
1 'polypeptide(L)'
;LDRFRPAPSRETQKAELGLAGRRLIGCSGRIRHQKGTDVFVDAMIAVLPRHPEWTAIVTGRVTAEHAAFDADLRRRVAAAGLNERIRFLGE
;
A
#
# COMPACT_ATOMS: atom_id res chain seq x y z
N LEU A 1 17.61 -19.66 -3.66
CA LEU A 1 16.37 -19.36 -2.90
C LEU A 1 16.63 -18.34 -1.78
N ASP A 2 17.86 -17.86 -1.62
CA ASP A 2 18.28 -17.06 -0.46
C ASP A 2 17.81 -15.60 -0.48
N ARG A 3 17.39 -15.12 -1.66
CA ARG A 3 16.95 -13.74 -1.89
C ARG A 3 15.54 -13.46 -1.38
N PHE A 4 14.62 -14.43 -1.43
CA PHE A 4 13.24 -14.27 -0.96
C PHE A 4 12.92 -15.36 0.05
N ARG A 5 13.00 -15.01 1.33
CA ARG A 5 12.71 -15.88 2.46
C ARG A 5 11.93 -15.10 3.53
N PRO A 6 11.12 -15.78 4.35
CA PRO A 6 10.46 -15.15 5.48
C PRO A 6 11.46 -14.45 6.39
N ALA A 7 11.07 -13.28 6.90
CA ALA A 7 11.83 -12.61 7.93
C ALA A 7 11.83 -13.44 9.23
N PRO A 8 12.92 -13.39 10.02
CA PRO A 8 12.96 -14.01 11.35
C PRO A 8 11.90 -13.44 12.29
N SER A 9 11.56 -12.16 12.13
CA SER A 9 10.53 -11.45 12.89
C SER A 9 9.78 -10.46 12.01
N ARG A 10 8.47 -10.66 11.86
CA ARG A 10 7.59 -9.71 11.12
C ARG A 10 7.35 -8.43 11.92
N GLU A 11 7.30 -8.51 13.24
CA GLU A 11 7.04 -7.35 14.10
C GLU A 11 8.20 -6.35 14.07
N THR A 12 9.44 -6.84 14.08
CA THR A 12 10.63 -6.00 13.98
C THR A 12 10.66 -5.22 12.66
N GLN A 13 10.36 -5.89 11.53
CA GLN A 13 10.30 -5.22 10.22
C GLN A 13 9.18 -4.18 10.12
N LYS A 14 8.02 -4.43 10.71
CA LYS A 14 6.92 -3.45 10.73
C LYS A 14 7.31 -2.20 11.50
N ALA A 15 7.98 -2.38 12.64
CA ALA A 15 8.44 -1.29 13.49
C ALA A 15 9.47 -0.41 12.77
N GLU A 16 10.45 -1.02 12.09
CA GLU A 16 11.45 -0.30 11.28
C GLU A 16 10.83 0.55 10.17
N LEU A 17 9.72 0.09 9.59
CA LEU A 17 9.01 0.79 8.51
C LEU A 17 7.95 1.79 9.03
N GLY A 18 7.80 1.93 10.35
CA GLY A 18 6.80 2.82 10.96
C GLY A 18 5.35 2.47 10.58
N LEU A 19 5.08 1.19 10.26
CA LEU A 19 3.79 0.77 9.76
C LEU A 19 2.83 0.47 10.92
N ALA A 20 1.78 1.28 11.03
CA ALA A 20 0.70 1.03 11.96
C ALA A 20 -0.09 -0.23 11.57
N GLY A 21 -0.64 -0.95 12.54
CA GLY A 21 -1.49 -2.12 12.33
C GLY A 21 -0.77 -3.46 12.48
N ARG A 22 -1.52 -4.47 12.94
CA ARG A 22 -1.01 -5.83 13.20
C ARG A 22 -0.92 -6.66 11.93
N ARG A 23 -1.63 -6.29 10.87
CA ARG A 23 -1.67 -7.03 9.60
C ARG A 23 -1.43 -6.09 8.43
N LEU A 24 -0.49 -6.47 7.56
CA LEU A 24 -0.14 -5.70 6.37
C LEU A 24 -0.59 -6.44 5.12
N ILE A 25 -1.14 -5.71 4.16
CA ILE A 25 -1.48 -6.20 2.83
C ILE A 25 -0.69 -5.37 1.82
N GLY A 26 0.13 -6.00 0.99
CA GLY A 26 1.01 -5.32 0.05
C GLY A 26 0.59 -5.49 -1.41
N CYS A 27 0.67 -4.41 -2.19
CA CYS A 27 0.62 -4.43 -3.64
C CYS A 27 1.94 -3.88 -4.20
N SER A 28 2.72 -4.75 -4.83
CA SER A 28 4.07 -4.42 -5.33
C SER A 28 4.12 -4.40 -6.85
N GLY A 29 4.61 -3.30 -7.44
CA GLY A 29 4.80 -3.16 -8.88
C GLY A 29 4.68 -1.71 -9.34
N ARG A 30 5.00 -1.44 -10.61
CA ARG A 30 4.82 -0.09 -11.20
C ARG A 30 3.42 0.44 -10.93
N ILE A 31 3.31 1.68 -10.48
CA ILE A 31 2.01 2.31 -10.19
C ILE A 31 1.44 2.84 -11.51
N ARG A 32 0.54 2.06 -12.11
CA ARG A 32 -0.16 2.36 -13.37
C ARG A 32 -1.41 1.48 -13.50
N HIS A 33 -2.40 1.92 -14.26
CA HIS A 33 -3.65 1.16 -14.48
C HIS A 33 -3.44 -0.31 -14.85
N GLN A 34 -2.50 -0.61 -15.77
CA GLN A 34 -2.21 -1.98 -16.20
C GLN A 34 -1.71 -2.91 -15.08
N LYS A 35 -1.34 -2.37 -13.92
CA LYS A 35 -0.91 -3.13 -12.74
C LYS A 35 -2.03 -3.30 -11.71
N GLY A 36 -3.22 -2.75 -11.94
CA GLY A 36 -4.38 -2.93 -11.08
C GLY A 36 -4.26 -2.25 -9.71
N THR A 37 -3.39 -1.24 -9.58
CA THR A 37 -3.20 -0.52 -8.31
C THR A 37 -4.47 0.22 -7.88
N ASP A 38 -5.27 0.67 -8.85
CA ASP A 38 -6.61 1.20 -8.65
C ASP A 38 -7.55 0.18 -8.01
N VAL A 39 -7.63 -1.03 -8.57
CA VAL A 39 -8.45 -2.11 -8.01
C VAL A 39 -8.04 -2.44 -6.57
N PHE A 40 -6.73 -2.46 -6.30
CA PHE A 40 -6.22 -2.66 -4.95
C PHE A 40 -6.65 -1.53 -3.99
N VAL A 41 -6.47 -0.26 -4.40
CA VAL A 41 -6.86 0.90 -3.58
C VAL A 41 -8.35 0.90 -3.31
N ASP A 42 -9.19 0.71 -4.32
CA ASP A 42 -10.65 0.70 -4.18
C ASP A 42 -11.11 -0.43 -3.25
N ALA A 43 -10.49 -1.63 -3.37
CA ALA A 43 -10.77 -2.76 -2.47
C ALA A 43 -10.37 -2.44 -1.01
N MET A 44 -9.23 -1.80 -0.79
CA MET A 44 -8.77 -1.44 0.56
C MET A 44 -9.63 -0.34 1.18
N ILE A 45 -10.11 0.62 0.39
CA ILE A 45 -11.08 1.63 0.85
C ILE A 45 -12.36 0.94 1.36
N ALA A 46 -12.85 -0.09 0.68
CA ALA A 46 -14.05 -0.82 1.10
C ALA A 46 -13.84 -1.75 2.32
N VAL A 47 -12.63 -2.29 2.51
CA VAL A 47 -12.34 -3.30 3.53
C VAL A 47 -11.85 -2.67 4.84
N LEU A 48 -10.92 -1.71 4.79
CA LEU A 48 -10.23 -1.20 5.97
C LEU A 48 -11.12 -0.62 7.08
N PRO A 49 -12.27 0.04 6.79
CA PRO A 49 -13.17 0.52 7.85
C PRO A 49 -13.69 -0.60 8.77
N ARG A 50 -13.79 -1.84 8.27
CA ARG A 50 -14.23 -3.02 9.04
C ARG A 50 -13.07 -3.77 9.71
N HIS A 51 -11.84 -3.38 9.42
CA HIS A 51 -10.63 -4.05 9.90
C HIS A 51 -9.63 -3.03 10.47
N PRO A 52 -9.90 -2.51 11.69
CA PRO A 52 -9.12 -1.43 12.30
C PRO A 52 -7.66 -1.79 12.62
N GLU A 53 -7.27 -3.06 12.55
CA GLU A 53 -5.89 -3.50 12.78
C GLU A 53 -5.07 -3.68 11.48
N TRP A 54 -5.65 -3.40 10.30
CA TRP A 54 -5.05 -3.74 9.00
C TRP A 54 -4.52 -2.51 8.26
N THR A 55 -3.39 -2.63 7.58
CA THR A 55 -2.85 -1.52 6.78
C THR A 55 -2.47 -2.02 5.39
N ALA A 56 -2.84 -1.23 4.38
CA ALA A 56 -2.50 -1.48 2.99
C ALA A 56 -1.23 -0.72 2.60
N ILE A 57 -0.34 -1.39 1.90
CA ILE A 57 0.95 -0.87 1.45
C ILE A 57 1.02 -0.98 -0.07
N VAL A 58 1.31 0.15 -0.73
CA VAL A 58 1.59 0.22 -2.16
C VAL A 58 3.08 0.54 -2.32
N THR A 59 3.81 -0.33 -3.01
CA THR A 59 5.23 -0.15 -3.31
C THR A 59 5.49 -0.24 -4.80
N GLY A 60 6.39 0.61 -5.27
CA GLY A 60 6.81 0.65 -6.66
C GLY A 60 6.85 2.05 -7.25
N ARG A 61 7.51 2.14 -8.40
CA ARG A 61 7.80 3.39 -9.09
C ARG A 61 6.59 3.95 -9.83
N VAL A 62 6.41 5.26 -9.73
CA VAL A 62 5.56 6.08 -10.60
C VAL A 62 6.46 6.69 -11.68
N THR A 63 6.13 6.50 -12.95
CA THR A 63 6.79 7.23 -14.05
C THR A 63 6.07 8.56 -14.29
N ALA A 64 6.73 9.53 -14.94
CA ALA A 64 6.14 10.84 -15.24
C ALA A 64 4.77 10.72 -15.96
N GLU A 65 4.66 9.80 -16.92
CA GLU A 65 3.42 9.50 -17.65
C GLU A 65 2.26 9.04 -16.74
N HIS A 66 2.57 8.48 -15.57
CA HIS A 66 1.58 7.95 -14.62
C HIS A 66 1.43 8.81 -13.35
N ALA A 67 2.00 10.02 -13.33
CA ALA A 67 1.89 10.92 -12.17
C ALA A 67 0.43 11.31 -11.87
N ALA A 68 -0.37 11.57 -12.90
CA ALA A 68 -1.79 11.87 -12.73
C ALA A 68 -2.58 10.69 -12.13
N PHE A 69 -2.20 9.46 -12.50
CA PHE A 69 -2.80 8.25 -11.95
C PHE A 69 -2.47 8.08 -10.46
N ASP A 70 -1.20 8.23 -10.06
CA ASP A 70 -0.80 8.19 -8.65
C ASP A 70 -1.50 9.28 -7.82
N ALA A 71 -1.60 10.50 -8.35
CA ALA A 71 -2.31 11.60 -7.71
C ALA A 71 -3.81 11.29 -7.51
N ASP A 72 -4.47 10.68 -8.49
CA ASP A 72 -5.87 10.26 -8.37
C ASP A 72 -6.06 9.21 -7.27
N LEU A 73 -5.19 8.19 -7.23
CA LEU A 73 -5.25 7.17 -6.18
C LEU A 73 -5.12 7.78 -4.78
N ARG A 74 -4.14 8.67 -4.59
CA ARG A 74 -3.95 9.38 -3.31
C ARG A 74 -5.15 10.24 -2.94
N ARG A 75 -5.77 10.91 -3.90
CA ARG A 75 -6.98 11.70 -3.69
C ARG A 75 -8.15 10.83 -3.22
N ARG A 76 -8.34 9.65 -3.82
CA ARG A 76 -9.38 8.69 -3.38
C ARG A 76 -9.15 8.23 -1.93
N VAL A 77 -7.90 7.87 -1.59
CA VAL A 77 -7.51 7.49 -0.23
C VAL A 77 -7.79 8.61 0.77
N ALA A 78 -7.44 9.85 0.42
CA ALA A 78 -7.67 11.01 1.27
C ALA A 78 -9.15 11.30 1.46
N ALA A 79 -9.96 11.21 0.39
CA ALA A 79 -11.41 11.37 0.45
C ALA A 79 -12.08 10.31 1.35
N ALA A 80 -11.50 9.11 1.44
CA ALA A 80 -11.95 8.06 2.35
C ALA A 80 -11.42 8.21 3.80
N GLY A 81 -10.57 9.21 4.07
CA GLY A 81 -9.96 9.40 5.40
C GLY A 81 -8.93 8.33 5.79
N LEU A 82 -8.36 7.61 4.81
CA LEU A 82 -7.52 6.43 5.06
C LEU A 82 -6.02 6.69 4.82
N ASN A 83 -5.56 7.95 4.83
CA ASN A 83 -4.16 8.31 4.55
C ASN A 83 -3.14 7.61 5.47
N GLU A 84 -3.50 7.34 6.71
CA GLU A 84 -2.63 6.64 7.66
C GLU A 84 -2.66 5.12 7.49
N ARG A 85 -3.60 4.60 6.69
CA ARG A 85 -3.94 3.17 6.59
C ARG A 85 -3.79 2.59 5.19
N ILE A 86 -3.64 3.43 4.17
CA ILE A 86 -3.22 3.07 2.82
C ILE A 86 -1.97 3.90 2.49
N ARG A 87 -0.79 3.28 2.58
CA ARG A 87 0.50 3.96 2.50
C ARG A 87 1.21 3.65 1.20
N PHE A 88 1.67 4.69 0.52
CA PHE A 88 2.53 4.61 -0.66
C PHE A 88 3.97 4.83 -0.22
N LEU A 89 4.82 3.79 -0.31
CA LEU A 89 6.19 3.82 0.22
C LEU A 89 7.27 4.04 -0.85
N GLY A 90 6.89 4.15 -2.12
CA GLY A 90 7.84 4.29 -3.23
C GLY A 90 8.57 2.99 -3.55
N GLU A 91 9.73 3.12 -4.22
CA GLU A 91 10.71 2.07 -4.48
C GLU A 91 12.03 2.44 -3.79
#